data_AF-A0A1M6DV65-F1
#
_entry.id   AF-A0A1M6DV65-F1
#
_cell.length_a   1.000
_cell.length_b   1.000
_cell.length_c   1.000
_cell.angle_alpha   90.00
_cell.angle_beta   90.00
_cell.angle_gamma   90.00
#
_symmetry.space_group_name_H-M   'P 1'
#
loop_
_entity.id
_entity.type
_entity.pdbx_description
1 polymer ?
#
loop_
_entity_poly.entity_id
_entity_poly.type
_entity_poly.pdbx_seq_one_letter_code
_entity_poly.pdbx_strand_id
1 'polypeptide(L)'
;MICKYCGAKFKNDASECPFCKSENTELTDKIYHNRVGAAISKIKNVKEEVKHKERIFTKKAAEGFLVFVGVLLIATVLYYVISDVYAVIKSGREKEKEEAYLARLETYYQKGDYAGLHACYYDNKDVFTQKDQKYREVIYAWDYMSSIRRMMDAERIFPIDIYYVLEYYNKIYIWTEEKTNDNTVYGNEQILLDFISEAESFLRETLGMTEIQIETVKDAQLDVDRDNNSSLRKIADEICNRLGITEEKRY
;
A
#
# COMPACT_ATOMS: atom_id res chain seq x y z
N MET A 1 -89.78 14.64 -45.10
CA MET A 1 -89.96 13.28 -44.55
C MET A 1 -91.40 13.14 -44.11
N ILE A 2 -91.88 11.91 -43.97
CA ILE A 2 -93.23 11.63 -43.49
C ILE A 2 -93.12 11.27 -42.01
N CYS A 3 -93.89 11.94 -41.16
CA CYS A 3 -93.94 11.62 -39.74
C CYS A 3 -94.48 10.19 -39.56
N LYS A 4 -93.71 9.33 -38.89
CA LYS A 4 -94.11 7.93 -38.63
C LYS A 4 -95.32 7.81 -37.70
N TYR A 5 -95.64 8.86 -36.94
CA TYR A 5 -96.72 8.86 -35.95
C TYR A 5 -98.02 9.48 -36.46
N CYS A 6 -97.95 10.55 -37.28
CA CYS A 6 -99.16 11.24 -37.76
C CYS A 6 -99.29 11.27 -39.29
N GLY A 7 -98.34 10.70 -40.04
CA GLY A 7 -98.37 10.66 -41.51
C GLY A 7 -98.16 12.00 -42.21
N ALA A 8 -97.98 13.11 -41.48
CA ALA A 8 -97.80 14.43 -42.10
C ALA A 8 -96.41 14.55 -42.74
N LYS A 9 -96.36 15.20 -43.91
CA LYS A 9 -95.10 15.48 -44.61
C LYS A 9 -94.52 16.80 -44.08
N PHE A 10 -93.30 16.76 -43.55
CA PHE A 10 -92.61 17.93 -43.00
C PHE A 10 -91.13 17.97 -43.44
N LYS A 11 -90.46 19.10 -43.22
CA LYS A 11 -89.06 19.27 -43.63
C LYS A 11 -88.11 18.37 -42.83
N ASN A 12 -87.07 17.86 -43.48
CA ASN A 12 -86.14 16.87 -42.89
C ASN A 12 -85.21 17.46 -41.81
N ASP A 13 -85.12 18.79 -41.71
CA ASP A 13 -84.25 19.53 -40.81
C ASP A 13 -84.97 20.01 -39.53
N ALA A 14 -86.29 19.83 -39.44
CA ALA A 14 -87.03 20.11 -38.22
C ALA A 14 -86.78 19.01 -37.18
N SER A 15 -86.43 19.39 -35.95
CA SER A 15 -86.18 18.47 -34.83
C SER A 15 -87.43 17.70 -34.39
N GLU A 16 -88.61 18.22 -34.67
CA GLU A 16 -89.91 17.63 -34.32
C GLU A 16 -90.91 17.82 -35.46
N CYS A 17 -91.90 16.93 -35.56
CA CYS A 17 -93.03 17.10 -36.45
C CYS A 17 -93.87 18.32 -36.00
N PRO A 18 -94.08 19.33 -36.84
CA PRO A 18 -94.82 20.53 -36.43
C PRO A 18 -96.31 20.27 -36.17
N PHE A 19 -96.84 19.15 -36.67
CA PHE A 19 -98.26 18.80 -36.59
C PHE A 19 -98.62 17.97 -35.35
N CYS A 20 -97.74 17.06 -34.91
CA CYS A 20 -98.01 16.17 -33.77
C CYS A 20 -96.91 16.20 -32.70
N LYS A 21 -95.89 17.05 -32.86
CA LYS A 21 -94.76 17.25 -31.94
C LYS A 21 -93.90 16.03 -31.65
N SER A 22 -94.08 14.93 -32.39
CA SER A 22 -93.20 13.76 -32.25
C SER A 22 -91.79 14.08 -32.76
N GLU A 23 -90.78 13.63 -32.04
CA GLU A 23 -89.37 13.84 -32.39
C GLU A 23 -89.03 13.27 -33.78
N ASN A 24 -88.19 13.98 -34.51
CA ASN A 24 -87.56 13.50 -35.73
C ASN A 24 -86.38 12.58 -35.39
N THR A 25 -86.71 11.33 -35.04
CA THR A 25 -85.73 10.32 -34.63
C THR A 25 -84.65 10.03 -35.67
N GLU A 26 -84.96 10.17 -36.97
CA GLU A 26 -84.01 9.95 -38.07
C GLU A 26 -82.93 11.04 -38.12
N LEU A 27 -83.30 12.30 -37.85
CA LEU A 27 -82.35 13.40 -37.75
C LEU A 27 -81.50 13.29 -36.46
N THR A 28 -82.13 12.94 -35.33
CA THR A 28 -81.42 12.75 -34.05
C THR A 28 -80.40 11.61 -34.15
N ASP A 29 -80.77 10.47 -34.72
CA ASP A 29 -79.87 9.34 -34.93
C ASP A 29 -78.70 9.71 -35.86
N LYS A 30 -78.98 10.46 -36.93
CA LYS A 30 -77.93 10.91 -37.86
C LYS A 30 -76.94 11.86 -37.19
N ILE A 31 -77.42 12.78 -36.35
CA ILE A 31 -76.57 13.69 -35.58
C ILE A 31 -75.76 12.91 -34.54
N TYR A 32 -76.38 11.96 -33.86
CA TYR A 32 -75.72 11.10 -32.87
C TYR A 32 -74.62 10.25 -33.49
N HIS A 33 -74.91 9.53 -34.59
CA HIS A 33 -73.92 8.72 -35.31
C HIS A 33 -72.76 9.54 -35.87
N ASN A 34 -73.01 10.76 -36.37
CA ASN A 34 -71.94 11.63 -36.84
C ASN A 34 -71.03 12.11 -35.69
N ARG A 35 -71.61 12.47 -34.53
CA ARG A 35 -70.83 12.90 -33.36
C ARG A 35 -70.01 11.76 -32.76
N VAL A 36 -70.61 10.58 -32.63
CA VAL A 36 -69.94 9.38 -32.12
C VAL A 36 -68.85 8.91 -33.10
N GLY A 37 -69.13 8.91 -34.40
CA GLY A 37 -68.15 8.57 -35.43
C GLY A 37 -66.93 9.51 -35.43
N ALA A 38 -67.16 10.82 -35.31
CA ALA A 38 -66.09 11.81 -35.19
C ALA A 38 -65.27 11.64 -33.91
N ALA A 39 -65.91 11.30 -32.77
CA ALA A 39 -65.22 11.05 -31.51
C ALA A 39 -64.34 9.78 -31.59
N ILE A 40 -64.87 8.68 -32.14
CA ILE A 40 -64.12 7.42 -32.33
C ILE A 40 -62.93 7.62 -33.26
N SER A 41 -63.09 8.37 -34.35
CA SER A 41 -62.01 8.66 -35.29
C SER A 41 -60.87 9.46 -34.62
N LYS A 42 -61.20 10.47 -33.80
CA LYS A 42 -60.20 11.22 -33.03
C LYS A 42 -59.44 10.34 -32.04
N ILE A 43 -60.14 9.47 -31.31
CA ILE A 43 -59.52 8.54 -30.36
C ILE A 43 -58.58 7.57 -31.08
N LYS A 44 -58.98 7.06 -32.25
CA LYS A 44 -58.15 6.15 -33.05
C LYS A 44 -56.87 6.84 -33.55
N ASN A 45 -56.98 8.07 -34.06
CA ASN A 45 -55.83 8.85 -34.53
C ASN A 45 -54.86 9.17 -33.38
N VAL A 46 -55.37 9.58 -32.22
CA VAL A 46 -54.54 9.82 -31.02
C VAL A 46 -53.82 8.54 -30.59
N LYS A 47 -54.51 7.39 -30.60
CA LYS A 47 -53.90 6.10 -30.24
C LYS A 47 -52.80 5.67 -31.24
N GLU A 48 -52.97 5.95 -32.52
CA GLU A 48 -51.96 5.67 -33.55
C GLU A 48 -50.76 6.61 -33.45
N GLU A 49 -50.98 7.91 -33.19
CA GLU A 49 -49.91 8.88 -32.96
C GLU A 49 -49.08 8.54 -31.71
N VAL A 50 -49.73 8.15 -30.61
CA VAL A 50 -49.04 7.73 -29.38
C VAL A 50 -48.20 6.47 -29.62
N LYS A 51 -48.76 5.44 -30.27
CA LYS A 51 -48.01 4.22 -30.63
C LYS A 51 -46.81 4.50 -31.53
N HIS A 52 -46.95 5.43 -32.47
CA HIS A 52 -45.86 5.80 -33.36
C HIS A 52 -44.75 6.56 -32.62
N LYS A 53 -45.10 7.49 -31.73
CA LYS A 53 -44.13 8.20 -30.87
C LYS A 53 -43.43 7.26 -29.88
N GLU A 54 -44.15 6.32 -29.26
CA GLU A 54 -43.57 5.29 -28.37
C GLU A 54 -42.55 4.41 -29.10
N ARG A 55 -42.84 3.96 -30.33
CA ARG A 55 -41.91 3.16 -31.14
C ARG A 55 -40.65 3.94 -31.52
N ILE A 56 -40.77 5.22 -31.86
CA ILE A 56 -39.61 6.06 -32.18
C ILE A 56 -38.76 6.32 -30.93
N PHE A 57 -39.41 6.57 -29.79
CA PHE A 57 -38.72 6.84 -28.54
C PHE A 57 -37.98 5.61 -28.02
N THR A 58 -38.61 4.43 -28.08
CA THR A 58 -37.99 3.15 -27.70
C THR A 58 -36.83 2.78 -28.62
N LYS A 59 -36.94 3.00 -29.94
CA LYS A 59 -35.84 2.75 -30.88
C LYS A 59 -34.64 3.67 -30.65
N LYS A 60 -34.87 4.99 -30.47
CA LYS A 60 -33.79 5.96 -30.19
C LYS A 60 -33.16 5.73 -28.81
N ALA A 61 -33.96 5.36 -27.80
CA ALA A 61 -33.45 5.01 -26.48
C ALA A 61 -32.59 3.73 -26.52
N ALA A 62 -32.98 2.73 -27.31
CA ALA A 62 -32.19 1.52 -27.50
C ALA A 62 -30.86 1.79 -28.23
N GLU A 63 -30.87 2.63 -29.26
CA GLU A 63 -29.64 3.06 -29.96
C GLU A 63 -28.70 3.84 -29.01
N GLY A 64 -29.24 4.76 -28.22
CA GLY A 64 -28.46 5.50 -27.21
C GLY A 64 -27.90 4.61 -26.09
N PHE A 65 -28.68 3.63 -25.63
CA PHE A 65 -28.24 2.65 -24.63
C PHE A 65 -27.11 1.77 -25.15
N LEU A 66 -27.16 1.32 -26.41
CA LEU A 66 -26.08 0.53 -27.02
C LEU A 66 -24.79 1.32 -27.16
N VAL A 67 -24.86 2.59 -27.55
CA VAL A 67 -23.69 3.48 -27.59
C VAL A 67 -23.12 3.68 -26.20
N PHE A 68 -23.97 3.91 -25.18
CA PHE A 68 -23.54 4.07 -23.80
C PHE A 68 -22.85 2.82 -23.25
N VAL A 69 -23.42 1.63 -23.48
CA VAL A 69 -22.79 0.34 -23.11
C VAL A 69 -21.47 0.15 -23.84
N GLY A 70 -21.40 0.47 -25.14
CA GLY A 70 -20.16 0.43 -25.91
C GLY A 70 -19.06 1.32 -25.33
N VAL A 71 -19.40 2.57 -24.96
CA VAL A 71 -18.45 3.50 -24.32
C VAL A 71 -18.00 3.01 -22.95
N LEU A 72 -18.90 2.48 -22.13
CA LEU A 72 -18.54 1.91 -20.82
C LEU A 72 -17.61 0.71 -20.95
N LEU A 73 -17.86 -0.18 -21.91
CA LEU A 73 -16.97 -1.32 -22.16
C LEU A 73 -15.59 -0.85 -22.61
N ILE A 74 -15.51 0.11 -23.53
CA ILE A 74 -14.24 0.68 -23.98
C ILE A 74 -13.50 1.34 -22.81
N ALA A 75 -14.18 2.15 -21.98
CA ALA A 75 -13.59 2.79 -20.82
C ALA A 75 -13.07 1.76 -19.80
N THR A 76 -13.81 0.67 -19.60
CA THR A 76 -13.43 -0.41 -18.67
C THR A 76 -12.18 -1.14 -19.19
N VAL A 77 -12.14 -1.49 -20.47
CA VAL A 77 -10.97 -2.13 -21.09
C VAL A 77 -9.74 -1.20 -21.03
N LEU A 78 -9.91 0.08 -21.34
CA LEU A 78 -8.83 1.06 -21.25
C LEU A 78 -8.31 1.20 -19.80
N TYR A 79 -9.20 1.22 -18.82
CA TYR A 79 -8.80 1.27 -17.41
C TYR A 79 -7.94 0.07 -17.01
N TYR A 80 -8.35 -1.15 -17.38
CA TYR A 80 -7.57 -2.36 -17.10
C TYR A 80 -6.21 -2.35 -17.82
N VAL A 81 -6.17 -1.98 -19.10
CA VAL A 81 -4.91 -1.91 -19.87
C VAL A 81 -3.95 -0.88 -19.26
N ILE A 82 -4.43 0.30 -18.88
CA ILE A 82 -3.61 1.34 -18.24
C ILE A 82 -3.11 0.88 -16.87
N SER A 83 -3.97 0.22 -16.08
CA SER A 83 -3.61 -0.33 -14.78
C SER A 83 -2.51 -1.39 -14.89
N ASP A 84 -2.62 -2.31 -15.85
CA ASP A 84 -1.63 -3.36 -16.07
C ASP A 84 -0.30 -2.80 -16.55
N VAL A 85 -0.31 -1.86 -17.51
CA VAL A 85 0.90 -1.18 -17.99
C VAL A 85 1.57 -0.39 -16.85
N TYR A 86 0.79 0.31 -16.03
CA TYR A 86 1.32 1.03 -14.88
C TYR A 86 1.94 0.07 -13.85
N ALA A 87 1.31 -1.07 -13.58
CA ALA A 87 1.84 -2.09 -12.69
C ALA A 87 3.16 -2.68 -13.18
N VAL A 88 3.28 -2.95 -14.48
CA VAL A 88 4.52 -3.46 -15.10
C VAL A 88 5.64 -2.41 -15.07
N ILE A 89 5.33 -1.14 -15.37
CA ILE A 89 6.33 -0.07 -15.30
C ILE A 89 6.78 0.15 -13.85
N LYS A 90 5.85 0.12 -12.90
CA LYS A 90 6.14 0.27 -11.49
C LYS A 90 7.03 -0.86 -10.99
N SER A 91 6.71 -2.12 -11.31
CA SER A 91 7.52 -3.27 -10.91
C SER A 91 8.91 -3.25 -11.56
N GLY A 92 9.01 -2.80 -12.82
CA GLY A 92 10.30 -2.59 -13.50
C GLY A 92 11.17 -1.57 -12.78
N ARG A 93 10.60 -0.40 -12.42
CA ARG A 93 11.33 0.63 -11.66
C ARG A 93 11.71 0.18 -10.25
N GLU A 94 10.84 -0.56 -9.56
CA GLU A 94 11.15 -1.11 -8.24
C GLU A 94 12.30 -2.11 -8.32
N LYS A 95 12.34 -2.94 -9.36
CA LYS A 95 13.44 -3.87 -9.61
C LYS A 95 14.75 -3.15 -9.92
N GLU A 96 14.73 -2.14 -10.79
CA GLU A 96 15.93 -1.31 -11.08
C GLU A 96 16.46 -0.62 -9.81
N LYS A 97 15.56 -0.10 -8.97
CA LYS A 97 15.93 0.48 -7.67
C LYS A 97 16.57 -0.56 -6.75
N GLU A 98 15.99 -1.76 -6.66
CA GLU A 98 16.53 -2.87 -5.86
C GLU A 98 17.94 -3.25 -6.36
N GLU A 99 18.11 -3.43 -7.67
CA GLU A 99 19.41 -3.78 -8.27
C GLU A 99 20.47 -2.70 -8.02
N ALA A 100 20.11 -1.41 -8.20
CA ALA A 100 21.01 -0.29 -7.93
C ALA A 100 21.35 -0.15 -6.44
N TYR A 101 20.42 -0.48 -5.54
CA TYR A 101 20.67 -0.53 -4.10
C TYR A 101 21.64 -1.65 -3.74
N LEU A 102 21.39 -2.87 -4.20
CA LEU A 102 22.25 -4.03 -3.94
C LEU A 102 23.66 -3.83 -4.51
N ALA A 103 23.79 -3.22 -5.71
CA ALA A 103 25.09 -2.90 -6.30
C ALA A 103 25.89 -1.88 -5.46
N ARG A 104 25.21 -0.90 -4.85
CA ARG A 104 25.85 0.05 -3.93
C ARG A 104 26.32 -0.63 -2.65
N LEU A 105 25.48 -1.48 -2.04
CA LEU A 105 25.88 -2.27 -0.87
C LEU A 105 27.09 -3.17 -1.17
N GLU A 106 27.06 -3.91 -2.27
CA GLU A 106 28.18 -4.77 -2.67
C GLU A 106 29.46 -3.97 -2.91
N THR A 107 29.34 -2.76 -3.46
CA THR A 107 30.51 -1.89 -3.67
C THR A 107 31.18 -1.48 -2.36
N TYR A 108 30.40 -1.10 -1.34
CA TYR A 108 30.95 -0.77 -0.01
C TYR A 108 31.50 -2.01 0.69
N TYR A 109 30.77 -3.12 0.60
CA TYR A 109 31.15 -4.41 1.16
C TYR A 109 32.51 -4.89 0.62
N GLN A 110 32.71 -4.91 -0.70
CA GLN A 110 33.96 -5.34 -1.33
C GLN A 110 35.15 -4.41 -1.03
N LYS A 111 34.88 -3.13 -0.71
CA LYS A 111 35.91 -2.18 -0.28
C LYS A 111 36.28 -2.32 1.20
N GLY A 112 35.53 -3.08 1.99
CA GLY A 112 35.62 -3.08 3.44
C GLY A 112 35.20 -1.75 4.08
N ASP A 113 34.44 -0.91 3.36
CA ASP A 113 33.94 0.37 3.87
C ASP A 113 32.60 0.14 4.58
N TYR A 114 32.68 -0.38 5.81
CA TYR A 114 31.51 -0.73 6.61
C TYR A 114 30.72 0.48 7.12
N ALA A 115 31.38 1.62 7.31
CA ALA A 115 30.70 2.88 7.61
C ALA A 115 29.84 3.35 6.41
N GLY A 116 30.39 3.29 5.20
CA GLY A 116 29.65 3.53 3.96
C GLY A 116 28.54 2.52 3.72
N LEU A 117 28.76 1.24 4.03
CA LEU A 117 27.76 0.17 3.97
C LEU A 117 26.58 0.46 4.90
N HIS A 118 26.86 0.79 6.17
CA HIS A 118 25.87 1.18 7.16
C HIS A 118 25.06 2.41 6.71
N ALA A 119 25.73 3.48 6.28
CA ALA A 119 25.05 4.67 5.78
C ALA A 119 24.15 4.36 4.56
N CYS A 120 24.66 3.58 3.61
CA CYS A 120 23.90 3.17 2.42
C CYS A 120 22.63 2.39 2.80
N TYR A 121 22.68 1.53 3.80
CA TYR A 121 21.50 0.79 4.26
C TYR A 121 20.44 1.71 4.87
N TYR A 122 20.82 2.57 5.81
CA TYR A 122 19.87 3.43 6.53
C TYR A 122 19.34 4.62 5.71
N ASP A 123 20.05 5.05 4.67
CA ASP A 123 19.62 6.11 3.76
C ASP A 123 18.59 5.65 2.72
N ASN A 124 18.49 4.35 2.43
CA ASN A 124 17.60 3.80 1.39
C ASN A 124 16.37 3.08 2.00
N LYS A 125 15.65 3.77 2.89
CA LYS A 125 14.46 3.23 3.59
C LYS A 125 13.29 2.87 2.68
N ASP A 126 13.31 3.29 1.41
CA ASP A 126 12.25 3.03 0.43
C ASP A 126 12.44 1.72 -0.36
N VAL A 127 13.55 1.01 -0.16
CA VAL A 127 13.85 -0.27 -0.83
C VAL A 127 13.74 -1.41 0.18
N PHE A 128 12.70 -2.26 0.02
CA PHE A 128 12.57 -3.48 0.81
C PHE A 128 13.02 -4.68 -0.02
N THR A 129 14.04 -5.40 0.46
CA THR A 129 14.48 -6.67 -0.13
C THR A 129 14.97 -7.62 0.95
N GLN A 130 14.92 -8.93 0.67
CA GLN A 130 15.58 -9.94 1.50
C GLN A 130 16.99 -10.27 1.00
N LYS A 131 17.34 -9.86 -0.23
CA LYS A 131 18.63 -10.16 -0.85
C LYS A 131 19.80 -9.40 -0.21
N ASP A 132 19.51 -8.42 0.64
CA ASP A 132 20.49 -7.64 1.38
C ASP A 132 20.85 -8.24 2.76
N GLN A 133 20.30 -9.42 3.10
CA GLN A 133 20.51 -10.07 4.40
C GLN A 133 22.00 -10.22 4.76
N LYS A 134 22.83 -10.66 3.79
CA LYS A 134 24.29 -10.73 3.93
C LYS A 134 24.90 -9.42 4.45
N TYR A 135 24.46 -8.29 3.91
CA TYR A 135 24.97 -6.97 4.30
C TYR A 135 24.40 -6.53 5.64
N ARG A 136 23.12 -6.80 5.90
CA ARG A 136 22.48 -6.47 7.19
C ARG A 136 23.21 -7.09 8.36
N GLU A 137 23.63 -8.34 8.24
CA GLU A 137 24.37 -9.02 9.31
C GLU A 137 25.70 -8.33 9.64
N VAL A 138 26.40 -7.86 8.61
CA VAL A 138 27.64 -7.10 8.76
C VAL A 138 27.36 -5.72 9.33
N ILE A 139 26.28 -5.06 8.92
CA ILE A 139 25.87 -3.73 9.42
C ILE A 139 25.54 -3.81 10.92
N TYR A 140 24.78 -4.82 11.36
CA TYR A 140 24.47 -5.01 12.77
C TYR A 140 25.73 -5.25 13.61
N ALA A 141 26.68 -6.06 13.11
CA ALA A 141 27.96 -6.24 13.78
C ALA A 141 28.77 -4.95 13.81
N TRP A 142 28.74 -4.18 12.71
CA TRP A 142 29.41 -2.88 12.60
C TRP A 142 28.87 -1.82 13.57
N ASP A 143 27.59 -1.82 13.92
CA ASP A 143 27.04 -0.89 14.92
C ASP A 143 27.73 -1.03 16.28
N TYR A 144 27.97 -2.26 16.70
CA TYR A 144 28.72 -2.55 17.92
C TYR A 144 30.21 -2.27 17.75
N MET A 145 30.80 -2.72 16.64
CA MET A 145 32.23 -2.53 16.38
C MET A 145 32.62 -1.06 16.26
N SER A 146 31.83 -0.25 15.55
CA SER A 146 32.07 1.19 15.40
C SER A 146 32.00 1.93 16.73
N SER A 147 31.13 1.47 17.65
CA SER A 147 31.06 1.99 19.01
C SER A 147 32.33 1.65 19.81
N ILE A 148 32.86 0.42 19.65
CA ILE A 148 34.15 0.01 20.23
C ILE A 148 35.29 0.84 19.63
N ARG A 149 35.39 0.96 18.31
CA ARG A 149 36.43 1.75 17.61
C ARG A 149 36.44 3.22 18.04
N ARG A 150 35.27 3.82 18.21
CA ARG A 150 35.17 5.20 18.73
C ARG A 150 35.85 5.35 20.09
N MET A 151 35.85 4.30 20.91
CA MET A 151 36.54 4.28 22.21
C MET A 151 38.02 3.92 22.08
N MET A 152 38.40 3.11 21.10
CA MET A 152 39.81 2.86 20.75
C MET A 152 40.53 4.16 20.35
N ASP A 153 39.82 5.02 19.61
CA ASP A 153 40.34 6.29 19.09
C ASP A 153 40.14 7.47 20.06
N ALA A 154 39.52 7.26 21.23
CA ALA A 154 39.21 8.33 22.15
C ALA A 154 40.46 8.82 22.91
N GLU A 155 40.72 10.13 22.87
CA GLU A 155 41.80 10.75 23.68
C GLU A 155 41.56 10.59 25.19
N ARG A 156 40.29 10.42 25.57
CA ARG A 156 39.87 10.32 26.97
C ARG A 156 38.75 9.29 27.10
N ILE A 157 38.94 8.37 28.05
CA ILE A 157 38.00 7.29 28.37
C ILE A 157 37.42 7.56 29.76
N PHE A 158 36.09 7.45 29.90
CA PHE A 158 35.38 7.53 31.18
C PHE A 158 35.05 6.12 31.70
N PRO A 159 34.83 5.95 33.02
CA PRO A 159 34.49 4.63 33.56
C PRO A 159 33.29 3.95 32.90
N ILE A 160 32.27 4.75 32.54
CA ILE A 160 31.09 4.24 31.85
C ILE A 160 31.40 3.70 30.44
N ASP A 161 32.41 4.26 29.77
CA ASP A 161 32.79 3.83 28.43
C ASP A 161 33.34 2.40 28.47
N ILE A 162 34.14 2.06 29.49
CA ILE A 162 34.64 0.69 29.68
C ILE A 162 33.47 -0.29 29.78
N TYR A 163 32.45 0.03 30.58
CA TYR A 163 31.26 -0.82 30.67
C TYR A 163 30.58 -1.02 29.31
N TYR A 164 30.41 0.06 28.54
CA TYR A 164 29.82 -0.01 27.20
C TYR A 164 30.68 -0.81 26.21
N VAL A 165 32.01 -0.73 26.29
CA VAL A 165 32.89 -1.60 25.48
C VAL A 165 32.55 -3.07 25.73
N LEU A 166 32.46 -3.47 27.00
CA LEU A 166 32.17 -4.87 27.37
C LEU A 166 30.78 -5.30 26.88
N GLU A 167 29.81 -4.40 26.97
CA GLU A 167 28.44 -4.64 26.49
C GLU A 167 28.39 -4.82 24.96
N TYR A 168 29.03 -3.92 24.21
CA TYR A 168 29.10 -4.00 22.75
C TYR A 168 29.88 -5.23 22.29
N TYR A 169 30.96 -5.58 23.00
CA TYR A 169 31.72 -6.79 22.73
C TYR A 169 30.88 -8.06 22.94
N ASN A 170 30.11 -8.14 24.04
CA ASN A 170 29.18 -9.25 24.23
C ASN A 170 28.14 -9.33 23.10
N LYS A 171 27.55 -8.19 22.70
CA LYS A 171 26.53 -8.13 21.64
C LYS A 171 27.07 -8.57 20.28
N ILE A 172 28.26 -8.12 19.90
CA ILE A 172 28.88 -8.56 18.64
C ILE A 172 29.32 -10.04 18.69
N TYR A 173 29.74 -10.53 19.86
CA TYR A 173 30.06 -11.94 20.08
C TYR A 173 28.84 -12.83 19.86
N ILE A 174 27.74 -12.57 20.58
CA ILE A 174 26.50 -13.35 20.45
C ILE A 174 25.97 -13.30 19.02
N TRP A 175 25.97 -12.12 18.40
CA TRP A 175 25.51 -11.96 17.03
C TRP A 175 26.33 -12.80 16.05
N THR A 176 27.66 -12.76 16.15
CA THR A 176 28.53 -13.54 15.27
C THR A 176 28.37 -15.03 15.52
N GLU A 177 28.36 -15.48 16.77
CA GLU A 177 28.12 -16.88 17.11
C GLU A 177 26.78 -17.38 16.55
N GLU A 178 25.73 -16.57 16.60
CA GLU A 178 24.43 -16.91 16.00
C GLU A 178 24.56 -17.06 14.49
N LYS A 179 25.23 -16.14 13.80
CA LYS A 179 25.30 -16.12 12.32
C LYS A 179 26.33 -17.08 11.72
N THR A 180 27.44 -17.34 12.39
CA THR A 180 28.45 -18.30 11.91
C THR A 180 28.03 -19.74 12.14
N ASN A 181 27.09 -19.98 13.05
CA ASN A 181 26.54 -21.31 13.35
C ASN A 181 25.10 -21.49 12.86
N ASP A 182 24.54 -20.50 12.15
CA ASP A 182 23.25 -20.70 11.48
C ASP A 182 23.44 -21.59 10.23
N ASN A 183 22.35 -22.22 9.77
CA ASN A 183 22.40 -23.11 8.60
C ASN A 183 22.50 -22.34 7.26
N THR A 184 22.77 -21.04 7.31
CA THR A 184 22.84 -20.13 6.16
C THR A 184 24.29 -19.78 5.91
N VAL A 185 24.68 -19.76 4.64
CA VAL A 185 26.04 -19.40 4.24
C VAL A 185 25.94 -18.21 3.31
N TYR A 186 26.30 -17.04 3.81
CA TYR A 186 26.29 -15.80 3.06
C TYR A 186 27.69 -15.37 2.60
N GLY A 187 28.74 -16.01 3.11
CA GLY A 187 30.13 -15.65 2.79
C GLY A 187 30.61 -14.39 3.52
N ASN A 188 29.89 -13.95 4.56
CA ASN A 188 30.22 -12.82 5.42
C ASN A 188 30.83 -13.26 6.77
N GLU A 189 30.93 -14.57 7.02
CA GLU A 189 31.29 -15.16 8.31
C GLU A 189 32.69 -14.71 8.75
N GLN A 190 33.65 -14.67 7.81
CA GLN A 190 35.00 -14.19 8.10
C GLN A 190 35.03 -12.73 8.55
N ILE A 191 34.20 -11.86 7.96
CA ILE A 191 34.14 -10.44 8.34
C ILE A 191 33.62 -10.30 9.78
N LEU A 192 32.63 -11.10 10.16
CA LEU A 192 32.09 -11.10 11.52
C LEU A 192 33.17 -11.57 12.52
N LEU A 193 33.90 -12.65 12.18
CA LEU A 193 35.02 -13.16 12.98
C LEU A 193 36.15 -12.13 13.10
N ASP A 194 36.45 -11.39 12.02
CA ASP A 194 37.48 -10.35 12.03
C ASP A 194 37.11 -9.21 12.99
N PHE A 195 35.83 -8.79 13.04
CA PHE A 195 35.39 -7.78 14.01
C PHE A 195 35.53 -8.26 15.45
N ILE A 196 35.18 -9.51 15.75
CA ILE A 196 35.40 -10.08 17.08
C ILE A 196 36.88 -10.11 17.41
N SER A 197 37.72 -10.57 16.49
CA SER A 197 39.16 -10.66 16.70
C SER A 197 39.76 -9.28 17.01
N GLU A 198 39.32 -8.23 16.29
CA GLU A 198 39.77 -6.86 16.54
C GLU A 198 39.32 -6.36 17.92
N ALA A 199 38.05 -6.59 18.28
CA ALA A 199 37.53 -6.20 19.58
C ALA A 199 38.23 -6.96 20.73
N GLU A 200 38.45 -8.27 20.60
CA GLU A 200 39.19 -9.08 21.58
C GLU A 200 40.63 -8.60 21.75
N SER A 201 41.32 -8.27 20.64
CA SER A 201 42.66 -7.67 20.70
C SER A 201 42.64 -6.37 21.50
N PHE A 202 41.66 -5.48 21.29
CA PHE A 202 41.52 -4.27 22.09
C PHE A 202 41.31 -4.56 23.59
N LEU A 203 40.40 -5.49 23.93
CA LEU A 203 40.15 -5.90 25.31
C LEU A 203 41.41 -6.43 26.00
N ARG A 204 42.19 -7.24 25.29
CA ARG A 204 43.38 -7.89 25.82
C ARG A 204 44.56 -6.95 25.90
N GLU A 205 44.88 -6.27 24.81
CA GLU A 205 46.11 -5.49 24.65
C GLU A 205 45.99 -4.09 25.26
N THR A 206 44.81 -3.47 25.14
CA THR A 206 44.59 -2.10 25.64
C THR A 206 43.96 -2.11 27.02
N LEU A 207 42.89 -2.89 27.20
CA LEU A 207 42.22 -2.93 28.51
C LEU A 207 42.89 -3.88 29.49
N GLY A 208 43.82 -4.74 29.05
CA GLY A 208 44.55 -5.67 29.93
C GLY A 208 43.68 -6.76 30.53
N MET A 209 42.62 -7.17 29.82
CA MET A 209 41.72 -8.23 30.29
C MET A 209 42.38 -9.60 30.21
N THR A 210 42.07 -10.43 31.21
CA THR A 210 42.45 -11.86 31.21
C THR A 210 41.48 -12.69 30.40
N GLU A 211 41.88 -13.90 29.99
CA GLU A 211 40.99 -14.86 29.32
C GLU A 211 39.69 -15.09 30.11
N ILE A 212 39.81 -15.29 31.42
CA ILE A 212 38.66 -15.54 32.30
C ILE A 212 37.68 -14.36 32.26
N GLN A 213 38.20 -13.13 32.25
CA GLN A 213 37.35 -11.95 32.14
C GLN A 213 36.68 -11.88 30.76
N ILE A 214 37.40 -12.14 29.67
CA ILE A 214 36.84 -12.15 28.31
C ILE A 214 35.74 -13.20 28.19
N GLU A 215 35.96 -14.44 28.64
CA GLU A 215 34.96 -15.50 28.65
C GLU A 215 33.75 -15.12 29.54
N THR A 216 33.98 -14.47 30.68
CA THR A 216 32.87 -13.94 31.51
C THR A 216 32.03 -12.90 30.74
N VAL A 217 32.65 -12.09 29.88
CA VAL A 217 31.90 -11.15 29.04
C VAL A 217 31.14 -11.87 27.94
N LYS A 218 31.70 -12.90 27.30
CA LYS A 218 31.02 -13.71 26.29
C LYS A 218 29.78 -14.42 26.85
N ASP A 219 29.91 -15.01 28.03
CA ASP A 219 28.84 -15.76 28.70
C ASP A 219 27.79 -14.88 29.40
N ALA A 220 28.01 -13.56 29.45
CA ALA A 220 27.10 -12.65 30.11
C ALA A 220 25.74 -12.62 29.40
N GLN A 221 24.68 -12.99 30.12
CA GLN A 221 23.31 -12.79 29.67
C GLN A 221 22.91 -11.35 29.92
N LEU A 222 22.95 -10.53 28.87
CA LEU A 222 22.49 -9.16 28.89
C LEU A 222 20.99 -9.11 28.61
N ASP A 223 20.21 -8.75 29.62
CA ASP A 223 18.79 -8.50 29.47
C ASP A 223 18.61 -7.13 28.79
N VAL A 224 17.89 -7.09 27.68
CA VAL A 224 17.75 -5.87 26.83
C VAL A 224 17.12 -4.71 27.60
N ASP A 225 16.44 -5.00 28.72
CA ASP A 225 15.73 -4.03 29.57
C ASP A 225 16.39 -3.78 30.94
N ARG A 226 17.54 -4.41 31.25
CA ARG A 226 18.27 -4.18 32.52
C ARG A 226 19.74 -3.85 32.28
N ASP A 227 19.99 -2.57 32.05
CA ASP A 227 21.31 -1.93 32.04
C ASP A 227 22.00 -1.99 33.43
N ASN A 228 22.40 -3.17 33.90
CA ASN A 228 23.32 -3.34 35.03
C ASN A 228 23.74 -4.80 35.25
N ASN A 229 24.41 -5.43 34.28
CA ASN A 229 25.04 -6.71 34.57
C ASN A 229 26.16 -6.52 35.61
N SER A 230 25.98 -7.09 36.81
CA SER A 230 26.90 -6.92 37.94
C SER A 230 28.30 -7.48 37.66
N SER A 231 28.39 -8.54 36.85
CA SER A 231 29.67 -9.13 36.48
C SER A 231 30.44 -8.20 35.54
N LEU A 232 29.78 -7.66 34.51
CA LEU A 232 30.42 -6.69 33.61
C LEU A 232 30.85 -5.43 34.36
N ARG A 233 30.01 -4.94 35.28
CA ARG A 233 30.36 -3.77 36.10
C ARG A 233 31.58 -4.01 36.97
N LYS A 234 31.66 -5.18 37.62
CA LYS A 234 32.85 -5.55 38.41
C LYS A 234 34.12 -5.58 37.55
N ILE A 235 34.04 -6.16 36.35
CA ILE A 235 35.18 -6.20 35.41
C ILE A 235 35.56 -4.77 34.99
N ALA A 236 34.57 -3.93 34.65
CA ALA A 236 34.80 -2.54 34.29
C ALA A 236 35.44 -1.75 35.43
N ASP A 237 34.98 -1.91 36.68
CA ASP A 237 35.54 -1.27 37.86
C ASP A 237 37.00 -1.72 38.10
N GLU A 238 37.29 -3.01 37.94
CA GLU A 238 38.66 -3.56 38.02
C GLU A 238 39.58 -2.95 36.95
N ILE A 239 39.09 -2.83 35.70
CA ILE A 239 39.82 -2.19 34.60
C ILE A 239 40.08 -0.72 34.92
N CYS A 240 39.06 0.03 35.35
CA CYS A 240 39.18 1.45 35.66
C CYS A 240 40.19 1.70 36.78
N ASN A 241 40.10 0.92 37.87
CA ASN A 241 41.04 1.00 38.98
C ASN A 241 42.49 0.71 38.54
N ARG A 242 42.68 -0.30 37.69
CA ARG A 242 44.00 -0.66 37.16
C ARG A 242 44.58 0.42 36.25
N LEU A 243 43.74 1.02 35.39
CA LEU A 243 44.17 2.03 34.42
C LEU A 243 44.18 3.46 35.00
N GLY A 244 43.77 3.63 36.26
CA GLY A 244 43.68 4.96 36.89
C GLY A 244 42.57 5.84 36.29
N ILE A 245 41.56 5.24 35.68
CA ILE A 245 40.41 5.96 35.10
C ILE A 245 39.45 6.28 36.25
N THR A 246 39.36 7.55 36.62
CA THR A 246 38.49 8.01 37.70
C THR A 246 37.26 8.74 37.17
N GLU A 247 36.14 8.63 37.88
CA GLU A 247 35.00 9.53 37.68
C GLU A 247 35.44 10.97 38.00
N GLU A 248 35.74 11.77 36.97
CA GLU A 248 35.76 13.21 37.19
C GLU A 248 34.33 13.64 37.48
N LYS A 249 34.13 14.34 38.60
CA LYS A 249 32.89 15.04 38.90
C LYS A 249 32.55 15.90 37.69
N ARG A 250 31.51 15.53 36.94
CA ARG A 250 30.93 16.42 35.92
C ARG A 250 30.57 17.72 36.64
N TYR A 251 31.30 18.79 36.35
CA TYR A 251 30.91 20.16 36.68
C TYR A 251 29.80 20.62 35.74
#